data_AF-A0A397H8K9-F1
#
_entry.id   AF-A0A397H8K9-F1
#
_cell.length_a   1.000
_cell.length_b   1.000
_cell.length_c   1.000
_cell.angle_alpha   90.00
_cell.angle_beta   90.00
_cell.angle_gamma   90.00
#
_symmetry.space_group_name_H-M   'P 1'
#
loop_
_entity.id
_entity.type
_entity.pdbx_description
1 polymer ?
#
loop_
_entity_poly.entity_id
_entity_poly.type
_entity_poly.pdbx_seq_one_letter_code
_entity_poly.pdbx_strand_id
1 'polypeptide(L)'
;MFSNGFKLIILDEADSMTNVAQNALRRIIEKYTWNVRFCTICNYISKIIPAVQSRCTRFLFSPIKGKKARSQIENIISALQRIADGDMRMFYRHVMLHIII
;
A
#
# COMPACT_ATOMS: atom_id res chain seq x y z
N MET A 1 -4.39 27.73 -11.64
CA MET A 1 -4.30 27.64 -10.17
C MET A 1 -3.85 26.23 -9.81
N PHE A 2 -2.54 25.99 -9.72
CA PHE A 2 -2.06 24.71 -9.18
C PHE A 2 -1.90 24.89 -7.68
N SER A 3 -2.64 24.09 -6.91
CA SER A 3 -2.57 24.03 -5.45
C SER A 3 -1.12 23.89 -4.99
N ASN A 4 -0.67 24.78 -4.11
CA ASN A 4 0.69 24.88 -3.58
C ASN A 4 1.02 23.77 -2.55
N GLY A 5 0.69 22.52 -2.88
CA GLY A 5 0.80 21.36 -1.98
C GLY A 5 1.77 20.29 -2.48
N PHE A 6 2.16 19.39 -1.58
CA PHE A 6 2.99 18.24 -1.90
C PHE A 6 2.30 17.32 -2.90
N LYS A 7 3.05 16.80 -3.86
CA LYS A 7 2.55 15.77 -4.78
C LYS A 7 2.70 14.40 -4.13
N LEU A 8 1.71 13.53 -4.25
CA LEU A 8 1.77 12.16 -3.74
C LEU A 8 1.93 11.19 -4.91
N ILE A 9 2.94 10.32 -4.83
CA ILE A 9 3.15 9.21 -5.77
C ILE A 9 2.95 7.90 -5.01
N ILE A 10 2.08 7.04 -5.54
CA ILE A 10 1.81 5.71 -5.00
C ILE A 10 2.32 4.67 -5.97
N LEU A 11 3.12 3.72 -5.48
CA LEU A 11 3.66 2.61 -6.23
C LEU A 11 3.16 1.32 -5.59
N ASP A 12 2.32 0.58 -6.32
CA ASP A 12 1.85 -0.74 -5.90
C ASP A 12 2.80 -1.84 -6.39
N GLU A 13 2.82 -2.97 -5.68
CA GLU A 13 3.65 -4.15 -5.98
C GLU A 13 5.14 -3.81 -6.20
N ALA A 14 5.71 -2.94 -5.37
CA ALA A 14 7.10 -2.52 -5.51
C ALA A 14 8.11 -3.68 -5.36
N ASP A 15 7.70 -4.80 -4.76
CA ASP A 15 8.49 -6.03 -4.68
C ASP A 15 8.61 -6.80 -6.00
N SER A 16 7.78 -6.46 -6.99
CA SER A 16 7.88 -6.96 -8.37
C SER A 16 8.89 -6.16 -9.21
N MET A 17 9.41 -5.03 -8.70
CA MET A 17 10.41 -4.23 -9.41
C MET A 17 11.79 -4.88 -9.39
N THR A 18 12.53 -4.77 -10.50
CA THR A 18 13.92 -5.19 -10.57
C THR A 18 14.81 -4.36 -9.63
N ASN A 19 15.92 -4.94 -9.16
CA ASN A 19 16.87 -4.23 -8.30
C ASN A 19 17.41 -2.94 -8.93
N VAL A 20 17.60 -2.91 -10.25
CA VAL A 20 18.05 -1.70 -10.97
C VAL A 20 16.98 -0.61 -10.91
N ALA A 21 15.72 -0.98 -11.13
CA ALA A 21 14.59 -0.04 -11.03
C ALA A 21 14.42 0.49 -9.59
N GLN A 22 14.58 -0.36 -8.58
CA GLN A 22 14.54 0.08 -7.17
C GLN A 22 15.69 1.03 -6.82
N ASN A 23 16.90 0.79 -7.36
CA ASN A 23 18.04 1.72 -7.20
C ASN A 23 17.80 3.07 -7.88
N ALA A 24 17.13 3.08 -9.05
CA ALA A 24 16.71 4.31 -9.70
C ALA A 24 15.63 5.04 -8.88
N LEU A 25 14.63 4.30 -8.38
CA LEU A 25 13.56 4.83 -7.53
C LEU A 25 14.13 5.49 -6.28
N ARG A 26 15.12 4.86 -5.62
CA ARG A 26 15.85 5.45 -4.49
C ARG A 26 16.39 6.85 -4.83
N ARG A 27 17.08 7.01 -5.97
CA ARG A 27 17.61 8.31 -6.40
C ARG A 27 16.51 9.35 -6.62
N ILE A 28 15.36 8.93 -7.14
CA ILE A 28 14.20 9.79 -7.38
C ILE A 28 13.60 10.24 -6.05
N ILE A 29 13.41 9.33 -5.09
CA ILE A 29 12.93 9.64 -3.73
C ILE A 29 13.85 10.68 -3.08
N GLU A 30 15.16 10.46 -3.12
CA GLU A 30 16.15 11.38 -2.55
C GLU A 30 16.12 12.77 -3.21
N LYS A 31 15.97 12.82 -4.54
CA LYS A 31 15.97 14.09 -5.30
C LYS A 31 14.71 14.93 -5.09
N TYR A 32 13.55 14.29 -4.93
CA TYR A 32 12.26 14.97 -4.92
C TYR A 32 11.57 15.00 -3.56
N THR A 33 12.24 14.56 -2.48
CA THR A 33 11.69 14.50 -1.12
C THR A 33 11.14 15.84 -0.60
N TRP A 34 11.59 16.97 -1.14
CA TRP A 34 11.15 18.31 -0.71
C TRP A 34 9.76 18.70 -1.24
N ASN A 35 9.30 18.05 -2.30
CA ASN A 35 8.06 18.40 -3.02
C ASN A 35 7.10 17.23 -3.22
N VAL A 36 7.63 16.02 -3.16
CA VAL A 36 6.92 14.80 -3.51
C VAL A 36 7.03 13.81 -2.37
N ARG A 37 5.87 13.34 -1.91
CA ARG A 37 5.77 12.21 -0.98
C ARG A 37 5.61 10.92 -1.78
N PHE A 38 6.36 9.90 -1.37
CA PHE A 38 6.30 8.57 -1.97
C PHE A 38 5.63 7.60 -1.00
N CYS A 39 4.70 6.81 -1.52
CA CYS A 39 4.08 5.68 -0.85
C CYS A 39 4.37 4.43 -1.67
N THR A 40 5.15 3.51 -1.11
CA THR A 40 5.49 2.24 -1.76
C THR A 40 4.81 1.10 -1.04
N ILE A 41 4.04 0.32 -1.78
CA ILE A 41 3.27 -0.80 -1.29
C ILE A 41 3.95 -2.08 -1.77
N CYS A 42 4.15 -3.04 -0.88
CA CYS A 42 4.78 -4.32 -1.23
C CYS A 42 4.25 -5.43 -0.33
N ASN A 43 4.34 -6.67 -0.82
CA ASN A 43 3.93 -7.84 -0.03
C ASN A 43 5.08 -8.40 0.81
N TYR A 44 6.30 -8.37 0.27
CA TYR A 44 7.48 -8.93 0.89
C TYR A 44 8.57 -7.86 1.04
N ILE A 45 8.76 -7.35 2.25
CA ILE A 45 9.78 -6.33 2.50
C ILE A 45 11.20 -6.83 2.23
N SER A 46 11.45 -8.14 2.35
CA SER A 46 12.73 -8.77 2.03
C SER A 46 13.15 -8.60 0.56
N LYS A 47 12.21 -8.35 -0.35
CA LYS A 47 12.46 -8.09 -1.77
C LYS A 47 12.73 -6.61 -2.09
N ILE A 48 12.56 -5.72 -1.12
CA ILE A 48 12.86 -4.30 -1.27
C ILE A 48 14.32 -4.05 -0.84
N ILE A 49 15.09 -3.32 -1.65
CA ILE A 49 16.48 -3.01 -1.31
C ILE A 49 16.56 -2.22 0.02
N PRO A 50 17.55 -2.51 0.89
CA PRO A 50 17.69 -1.84 2.17
C PRO A 50 17.78 -0.31 2.06
N ALA A 51 18.32 0.20 0.94
CA ALA A 51 18.45 1.63 0.71
C ALA A 51 17.09 2.34 0.56
N VAL A 52 16.09 1.70 -0.05
CA VAL A 52 14.72 2.25 -0.12
C VAL A 52 14.05 2.11 1.26
N GLN A 53 14.22 0.96 1.93
CA GLN A 53 13.68 0.76 3.29
C GLN A 53 14.18 1.80 4.28
N SER A 54 15.45 2.19 4.23
CA SER A 54 16.03 3.22 5.10
C SER A 54 15.44 4.61 4.90
N ARG A 55 14.83 4.89 3.73
CA ARG A 55 14.18 6.18 3.46
C ARG A 55 12.68 6.14 3.72
N CYS A 56 12.12 4.95 3.91
CA CYS A 56 10.71 4.73 4.16
C CYS A 56 10.41 4.49 5.65
N THR A 57 9.42 5.19 6.21
CA THR A 57 8.86 4.78 7.50
C THR A 57 8.08 3.48 7.31
N ARG A 58 8.42 2.45 8.08
CA ARG A 58 7.80 1.13 7.94
C ARG A 58 6.49 1.00 8.70
N PHE A 59 5.45 0.56 8.00
CA PHE A 59 4.16 0.25 8.62
C PHE A 59 3.71 -1.17 8.24
N LEU A 60 3.68 -2.05 9.24
CA LEU A 60 3.30 -3.45 9.07
C LEU A 60 1.83 -3.62 9.45
N PHE A 61 1.00 -4.04 8.49
CA PHE A 61 -0.38 -4.40 8.76
C PHE A 61 -0.43 -5.82 9.31
N SER A 62 -0.79 -5.93 10.59
CA SER A 62 -1.07 -7.23 11.18
C SER A 62 -2.34 -7.83 10.57
N PRO A 63 -2.44 -9.16 10.46
CA PRO A 63 -3.66 -9.83 10.05
C PRO A 63 -4.87 -9.33 10.85
N ILE A 64 -6.01 -9.17 10.17
CA ILE A 64 -7.24 -8.71 10.81
C ILE A 64 -7.64 -9.75 11.86
N LYS A 65 -7.80 -9.30 13.11
CA LYS A 65 -8.26 -10.16 14.21
C LYS A 65 -9.65 -10.73 13.87
N GLY A 66 -9.85 -12.03 14.10
CA GLY A 66 -11.06 -12.75 13.67
C GLY A 66 -12.40 -12.12 14.08
N LYS A 67 -12.48 -11.44 15.24
CA LYS A 67 -13.68 -10.70 15.65
C LYS A 67 -13.99 -9.49 14.76
N LYS A 68 -12.96 -8.73 14.37
CA LYS A 68 -13.11 -7.59 13.43
C LYS A 68 -13.41 -8.09 12.02
N ALA A 69 -12.76 -9.17 11.60
CA ALA A 69 -13.05 -9.78 10.30
C ALA A 69 -14.51 -10.24 10.21
N ARG A 70 -15.03 -10.92 11.24
CA ARG A 70 -16.45 -11.34 11.29
C ARG A 70 -17.40 -10.15 11.23
N SER A 71 -17.19 -9.13 12.06
CA SER A 71 -18.04 -7.92 12.04
C SER A 71 -18.00 -7.20 10.69
N GLN A 72 -16.83 -7.13 10.02
CA GLN A 72 -16.74 -6.57 8.67
C GLN A 72 -17.45 -7.44 7.64
N ILE A 73 -17.34 -8.76 7.72
CA ILE A 73 -18.08 -9.69 6.87
C ILE A 73 -19.59 -9.57 7.10
N GLU A 74 -20.05 -9.46 8.34
CA GLU A 74 -21.47 -9.24 8.67
C GLU A 74 -21.98 -7.90 8.14
N ASN A 75 -21.18 -6.83 8.24
CA ASN A 75 -21.48 -5.54 7.65
C ASN A 75 -21.55 -5.62 6.11
N ILE A 76 -20.63 -6.36 5.49
CA ILE A 76 -20.63 -6.58 4.04
C ILE A 76 -21.83 -7.43 3.63
N ILE A 77 -22.16 -8.51 4.35
CA ILE A 77 -23.31 -9.38 4.08
C ILE A 77 -24.61 -8.61 4.24
N SER A 78 -24.77 -7.81 5.29
CA SER A 78 -25.96 -6.97 5.47
C SER A 78 -26.08 -5.87 4.41
N ALA A 79 -24.95 -5.32 3.95
CA ALA A 79 -24.93 -4.39 2.83
C ALA A 79 -25.23 -5.09 1.48
N LEU A 80 -24.70 -6.30 1.27
CA LEU A 80 -24.88 -7.12 0.07
C LEU A 80 -26.22 -7.84 0.04
N GLN A 81 -26.91 -8.08 1.16
CA GLN A 81 -28.30 -8.53 1.19
C GLN A 81 -29.26 -7.50 0.55
N ARG A 82 -28.77 -6.29 0.23
CA ARG A 82 -29.47 -5.30 -0.61
C ARG A 82 -29.25 -5.50 -2.12
N ILE A 83 -28.36 -6.42 -2.52
CA ILE A 83 -27.99 -6.75 -3.90
C ILE A 83 -28.03 -8.29 -4.02
N ALA A 84 -29.19 -8.83 -4.34
CA ALA A 84 -29.50 -10.25 -4.28
C ALA A 84 -28.50 -11.18 -5.00
N ASP A 85 -28.40 -12.39 -4.42
CA ASP A 85 -28.01 -13.69 -4.99
C ASP A 85 -26.68 -13.86 -5.75
N GLY A 86 -25.85 -14.72 -5.17
CA GLY A 86 -24.93 -15.57 -5.92
C GLY A 86 -23.57 -14.96 -6.25
N ASP A 87 -22.61 -15.11 -5.32
CA ASP A 87 -21.41 -15.92 -5.49
C ASP A 87 -20.39 -15.51 -4.42
N MET A 88 -20.16 -16.39 -3.45
CA MET A 88 -19.27 -16.15 -2.31
C MET A 88 -17.82 -16.47 -2.72
N ARG A 89 -17.26 -15.72 -3.67
CA ARG A 89 -15.85 -15.88 -4.05
C ARG A 89 -15.14 -14.55 -4.23
N MET A 90 -13.97 -14.51 -3.61
CA MET A 90 -12.88 -13.54 -3.75
C MET A 90 -13.10 -12.17 -3.10
N PHE A 91 -12.46 -11.95 -1.95
CA PHE A 91 -11.71 -10.70 -1.69
C PHE A 91 -10.71 -10.94 -0.55
N TYR A 92 -9.69 -11.75 -0.83
CA TYR A 92 -8.48 -11.88 0.00
C TYR A 92 -7.31 -11.28 -0.76
N ARG A 93 -7.26 -9.94 -0.84
CA ARG A 93 -6.02 -9.22 -1.12
C ARG A 93 -6.18 -7.74 -0.81
N HIS A 94 -5.04 -7.09 -0.55
CA HIS A 94 -4.79 -5.66 -0.36
C HIS A 94 -4.88 -5.09 1.08
N VAL A 95 -3.97 -4.22 1.56
CA VAL A 95 -2.64 -3.78 1.08
C VAL A 95 -1.94 -2.95 2.20
N MET A 96 -0.62 -2.82 2.09
CA MET A 96 0.30 -2.17 3.04
C MET A 96 0.55 -0.68 2.70
N LEU A 97 0.06 0.27 3.51
CA LEU A 97 0.44 1.70 3.44
C LEU A 97 1.88 1.93 3.94
N HIS A 98 2.67 2.74 3.26
CA HIS A 98 3.90 3.36 3.81
C HIS A 98 3.86 4.86 3.50
N ILE A 99 3.84 5.71 4.53
CA ILE A 99 3.95 7.16 4.39
C ILE A 99 5.38 7.54 4.79
N ILE A 100 6.10 8.23 3.89
CA ILE A 100 7.25 9.05 4.26
C ILE A 100 6.75 10.49 4.46
N ILE A 101 7.16 11.11 5.57
CA ILE A 101 6.90 12.53 5.89
C ILE A 101 7.67 13.43 4.93
#